data_AF-A0A936U5X7-F1
#
_entry.id   AF-A0A936U5X7-F1
#
_cell.length_a   1.000
_cell.length_b   1.000
_cell.length_c   1.000
_cell.angle_alpha   90.00
_cell.angle_beta   90.00
_cell.angle_gamma   90.00
#
_symmetry.space_group_name_H-M   'P 1'
#
loop_
_entity.id
_entity.type
_entity.pdbx_description
1 polymer ?
#
loop_
_entity_poly.entity_id
_entity_poly.type
_entity_poly.pdbx_seq_one_letter_code
_entity_poly.pdbx_strand_id
1 'polypeptide(L)'
;MRGLIAVFALAGCNFVAGDTYSVNGVVRDVGQHSVRLEHGPVPGAFEEGATTFVVDPNLARQLRPGDLIQANLMTAEDGTVRIIGAKVTGHEEPLALAPDAVIALAEGEQLPALTMPGVDGPVLIGAGQGVPTVLTFLFTSCPMPEACPLLASKLKELQGQLGHGRIVSVTLDPARDSLEVLKAYGAERGANPAHVDLRPLRARRAQDAVVTRRGQPGREPRRHPPQPAHPGARR
;
A
#
# COMPACT_ATOMS: atom_id res chain seq x y z
N MET A 1 29.75 -63.85 43.49
CA MET A 1 30.59 -63.18 42.46
C MET A 1 29.75 -62.14 41.75
N ARG A 2 30.29 -60.94 41.62
CA ARG A 2 29.69 -59.76 40.98
C ARG A 2 29.77 -59.88 39.45
N GLY A 3 28.79 -59.36 38.70
CA GLY A 3 28.86 -59.20 37.24
C GLY A 3 27.57 -58.63 36.67
N LEU A 4 27.35 -57.31 36.76
CA LEU A 4 27.60 -56.27 35.73
C LEU A 4 26.45 -56.18 34.71
N ILE A 5 25.46 -55.34 35.03
CA ILE A 5 24.41 -54.87 34.13
C ILE A 5 25.02 -53.77 33.25
N ALA A 6 25.11 -54.00 31.94
CA ALA A 6 25.47 -52.98 30.97
C ALA A 6 24.24 -52.11 30.67
N VAL A 7 24.18 -50.93 31.30
CA VAL A 7 23.22 -49.87 30.93
C VAL A 7 23.81 -49.14 29.71
N PHE A 8 23.26 -49.43 28.54
CA PHE A 8 23.52 -48.61 27.34
C PHE A 8 22.79 -47.28 27.52
N ALA A 9 23.55 -46.24 27.84
CA ALA A 9 23.07 -44.86 27.81
C ALA A 9 22.81 -44.47 26.35
N LEU A 10 21.53 -44.45 25.96
CA LEU A 10 21.07 -43.68 24.81
C LEU A 10 21.28 -42.20 25.15
N ALA A 11 22.41 -41.65 24.71
CA ALA A 11 22.64 -40.22 24.68
C ALA A 11 21.56 -39.61 23.77
N GLY A 12 20.56 -39.01 24.40
CA GLY A 12 19.50 -38.28 23.71
C GLY A 12 20.11 -37.18 22.85
N CYS A 13 19.56 -37.02 21.65
CA CYS A 13 19.80 -35.85 20.82
C CYS A 13 19.50 -34.61 21.66
N ASN A 14 20.50 -33.73 21.84
CA ASN A 14 20.31 -32.40 22.37
C ASN A 14 19.39 -31.62 21.43
N PHE A 15 18.09 -31.65 21.72
CA PHE A 15 17.11 -30.77 21.09
C PHE A 15 17.31 -29.40 21.73
N VAL A 16 17.94 -28.48 21.00
CA VAL A 16 18.25 -27.12 21.43
C VAL A 16 16.95 -26.42 21.84
N ALA A 17 16.87 -26.01 23.10
CA ALA A 17 15.72 -25.32 23.67
C ALA A 17 15.85 -23.81 23.39
N GLY A 18 15.29 -23.37 22.27
CA GLY A 18 14.96 -21.96 22.03
C GLY A 18 13.45 -21.79 22.07
N ASP A 19 12.95 -20.68 22.61
CA ASP A 19 11.53 -20.37 22.56
C ASP A 19 11.08 -20.33 21.10
N THR A 20 10.10 -21.17 20.77
CA THR A 20 9.57 -21.30 19.42
C THR A 20 8.21 -20.64 19.35
N TYR A 21 8.04 -19.72 18.40
CA TYR A 21 6.81 -18.98 18.18
C TYR A 21 6.24 -19.32 16.81
N SER A 22 4.92 -19.42 16.69
CA SER A 22 4.25 -19.55 15.39
C SER A 22 3.61 -18.22 15.01
N VAL A 23 3.85 -17.75 13.79
CA VAL A 23 3.34 -16.48 13.29
C VAL A 23 2.75 -16.68 11.90
N ASN A 24 1.56 -16.10 11.68
CA ASN A 24 0.97 -15.99 10.37
C ASN A 24 1.34 -14.63 9.77
N GLY A 25 1.71 -14.59 8.50
CA GLY A 25 2.08 -13.35 7.84
C GLY A 25 2.15 -13.47 6.31
N VAL A 26 2.34 -12.32 5.68
CA VAL A 26 2.54 -12.19 4.23
C VAL A 26 4.00 -11.89 3.94
N VAL A 27 4.61 -12.70 3.08
CA VAL A 27 5.98 -12.46 2.62
C VAL A 27 6.00 -11.20 1.75
N ARG A 28 6.71 -10.16 2.18
CA ARG A 28 6.85 -8.91 1.41
C ARG A 28 8.09 -8.90 0.53
N ASP A 29 9.18 -9.48 1.02
CA ASP A 29 10.44 -9.58 0.28
C ASP A 29 11.24 -10.83 0.71
N VAL A 30 12.01 -11.40 -0.22
CA VAL A 30 12.80 -12.61 0.00
C VAL A 30 14.23 -12.38 -0.51
N GLY A 31 15.17 -12.27 0.44
CA GLY A 31 16.60 -12.28 0.19
C GLY A 31 17.19 -13.70 0.29
N GLN A 32 18.50 -13.82 0.08
CA GLN A 32 19.19 -15.12 0.15
C GLN A 32 19.21 -15.74 1.56
N HIS A 33 19.26 -14.90 2.60
CA HIS A 33 19.36 -15.31 4.01
C HIS A 33 18.36 -14.58 4.91
N SER A 34 17.45 -13.83 4.30
CA SER A 34 16.50 -12.98 5.02
C SER A 34 15.15 -13.00 4.33
N VAL A 35 14.09 -12.94 5.12
CA VAL A 35 12.71 -12.77 4.63
C VAL A 35 12.09 -11.62 5.40
N ARG A 36 11.54 -10.65 4.65
CA ARG A 36 10.73 -9.58 5.23
C ARG A 36 9.29 -10.05 5.29
N LEU A 37 8.80 -10.28 6.49
CA LEU A 37 7.47 -10.81 6.76
C LEU A 37 6.62 -9.72 7.41
N GLU A 38 5.47 -9.42 6.81
CA GLU A 38 4.44 -8.63 7.46
C GLU A 38 3.54 -9.56 8.26
N HIS A 39 3.45 -9.34 9.57
CA HIS A 39 2.77 -10.25 10.46
C HIS A 39 1.91 -9.52 11.50
N GLY A 40 0.88 -10.22 11.99
CA GLY A 40 0.09 -9.79 13.13
C GLY A 40 0.88 -9.82 14.45
N PRO A 41 0.31 -9.30 15.55
CA PRO A 41 0.98 -9.29 16.84
C PRO A 41 1.17 -10.71 17.37
N VAL A 42 2.36 -11.02 17.90
CA VAL A 42 2.70 -12.28 18.55
C VAL A 42 2.93 -11.99 20.04
N PRO A 43 2.02 -12.43 20.94
CA PRO A 43 2.12 -12.15 22.36
C PRO A 43 3.49 -12.54 22.94
N GLY A 44 4.19 -11.57 23.53
CA GLY A 44 5.49 -11.78 24.18
C GLY A 44 6.70 -11.82 23.25
N ALA A 45 6.52 -11.67 21.93
CA ALA A 45 7.63 -11.73 20.97
C ALA A 45 7.71 -10.52 20.03
N PHE A 46 6.61 -10.17 19.35
CA PHE A 46 6.61 -9.10 18.34
C PHE A 46 5.29 -8.33 18.29
N GLU A 47 5.36 -7.03 18.05
CA GLU A 47 4.19 -6.24 17.68
C GLU A 47 3.79 -6.48 16.22
N GLU A 48 2.58 -6.07 15.85
CA GLU A 48 2.14 -6.10 14.45
C GLU A 48 3.04 -5.22 13.58
N GLY A 49 3.50 -5.74 12.45
CA GLY A 49 4.35 -4.97 11.54
C GLY A 49 5.13 -5.82 10.55
N ALA A 50 6.05 -5.17 9.84
CA ALA A 50 6.92 -5.81 8.86
C ALA A 50 8.34 -5.97 9.41
N THR A 51 8.69 -7.19 9.80
CA THR A 51 9.97 -7.54 10.41
C THR A 51 10.82 -8.38 9.46
N THR A 52 12.13 -8.16 9.46
CA THR A 52 13.07 -8.98 8.68
C THR A 52 13.64 -10.08 9.56
N PHE A 53 13.35 -11.34 9.21
CA PHE A 53 13.86 -12.52 9.92
C PHE A 53 14.98 -13.18 9.14
N VAL A 54 15.92 -13.80 9.86
CA VAL A 54 16.96 -14.64 9.25
C VAL A 54 16.35 -15.97 8.85
N VAL A 55 16.68 -16.48 7.66
CA VAL A 55 16.16 -17.74 7.15
C VAL A 55 17.26 -18.56 6.49
N ASP A 56 17.11 -19.89 6.51
CA ASP A 56 17.98 -20.78 5.73
C ASP A 56 17.79 -20.56 4.22
N PRO A 57 18.86 -20.51 3.40
CA PRO A 57 18.75 -20.31 1.96
C PRO A 57 17.89 -21.34 1.23
N ASN A 58 17.80 -22.57 1.73
CA ASN A 58 16.93 -23.59 1.13
C ASN A 58 15.46 -23.31 1.39
N LEU A 59 15.12 -22.78 2.57
CA LEU A 59 13.77 -22.36 2.90
C LEU A 59 13.41 -21.06 2.17
N ALA A 60 14.34 -20.10 2.08
CA ALA A 60 14.14 -18.87 1.33
C ALA A 60 13.77 -19.13 -0.14
N ARG A 61 14.46 -20.08 -0.80
CA ARG A 61 14.18 -20.45 -2.20
C ARG A 61 12.78 -21.04 -2.43
N GLN A 62 12.10 -21.49 -1.39
CA GLN A 62 10.75 -22.04 -1.47
C GLN A 62 9.66 -20.99 -1.26
N LEU A 63 10.04 -19.78 -0.84
CA LEU A 63 9.12 -18.67 -0.56
C LEU A 63 9.18 -17.64 -1.67
N ARG A 64 8.05 -16.98 -1.91
CA ARG A 64 7.92 -15.87 -2.87
C ARG A 64 7.22 -14.68 -2.21
N PRO A 65 7.55 -13.45 -2.64
CA PRO A 65 6.74 -12.29 -2.29
C PRO A 65 5.26 -12.54 -2.64
N GLY A 66 4.37 -12.21 -1.70
CA GLY A 66 2.93 -12.49 -1.78
C GLY A 66 2.49 -13.80 -1.10
N ASP A 67 3.40 -14.71 -0.75
CA ASP A 67 3.02 -15.94 -0.05
C ASP A 67 2.44 -15.63 1.34
N LEU A 68 1.24 -16.17 1.61
CA LEU A 68 0.67 -16.26 2.94
C LEU A 68 1.30 -17.47 3.61
N ILE A 69 1.99 -17.26 4.72
CA ILE A 69 2.72 -18.32 5.40
C ILE A 69 2.34 -18.40 6.88
N GLN A 70 2.37 -19.62 7.40
CA GLN A 70 2.53 -19.89 8.82
C GLN A 70 4.01 -20.23 9.06
N ALA A 71 4.74 -19.31 9.68
CA ALA A 71 6.15 -19.45 9.99
C ALA A 71 6.35 -19.87 11.46
N ASN A 72 7.35 -20.71 11.69
CA ASN A 72 7.86 -21.05 13.02
C ASN A 72 9.19 -20.31 13.21
N LEU A 73 9.23 -19.46 14.22
CA LEU A 73 10.36 -18.65 14.63
C LEU A 73 11.05 -19.30 15.82
N MET A 74 12.37 -19.24 15.85
CA MET A 74 13.18 -19.64 17.01
C MET A 74 14.15 -18.52 17.35
N THR A 75 14.21 -18.16 18.62
CA THR A 75 15.24 -17.24 19.12
C THR A 75 16.50 -18.02 19.42
N ALA A 76 17.59 -17.69 18.73
CA ALA A 76 18.91 -18.26 19.00
C ALA A 76 19.53 -17.65 20.27
N GLU A 77 20.57 -18.28 20.79
CA GLU A 77 21.25 -17.85 22.03
C GLU A 77 21.85 -16.43 21.94
N ASP A 78 22.14 -15.97 20.73
CA ASP A 78 22.63 -14.62 20.43
C ASP A 78 21.51 -13.56 20.35
N GLY A 79 20.25 -13.96 20.58
CA GLY A 79 19.06 -13.12 20.47
C GLY A 79 18.52 -12.99 19.04
N THR A 80 19.15 -13.61 18.04
CA THR A 80 18.69 -13.56 16.65
C THR A 80 17.46 -14.43 16.46
N VAL A 81 16.41 -13.87 15.86
CA VAL A 81 15.17 -14.59 15.57
C VAL A 81 15.24 -15.16 14.16
N ARG A 82 15.08 -16.48 14.04
CA ARG A 82 15.23 -17.21 12.77
C ARG A 82 13.96 -17.95 12.40
N ILE A 83 13.62 -17.97 11.12
CA ILE A 83 12.57 -18.84 10.59
C ILE A 83 13.16 -20.25 10.45
N ILE A 84 12.67 -21.19 11.26
CA ILE A 84 13.08 -22.60 11.23
C ILE A 84 12.15 -23.46 10.37
N GLY A 85 10.95 -22.97 10.06
CA GLY A 85 10.02 -23.62 9.15
C GLY A 85 8.95 -22.65 8.68
N ALA A 86 8.52 -22.78 7.44
CA ALA A 86 7.40 -22.02 6.89
C ALA A 86 6.49 -22.94 6.09
N LYS A 87 5.19 -22.86 6.36
CA LYS A 87 4.15 -23.53 5.58
C LYS A 87 3.37 -22.47 4.81
N VAL A 88 3.39 -22.56 3.48
CA VAL A 88 2.55 -21.71 2.64
C VAL A 88 1.09 -22.13 2.83
N THR A 89 0.28 -21.22 3.37
CA THR A 89 -1.15 -21.39 3.62
C THR A 89 -2.01 -20.79 2.51
N GLY A 90 -1.42 -19.93 1.67
CA GLY A 90 -2.05 -19.36 0.50
C GLY A 90 -1.09 -18.43 -0.23
N HIS A 91 -1.61 -17.71 -1.22
CA HIS A 91 -0.88 -16.65 -1.91
C HIS A 91 -1.83 -15.46 -1.99
N GLU A 92 -1.45 -14.35 -1.37
CA GLU A 92 -2.04 -13.07 -1.68
C GLU A 92 -1.34 -12.63 -2.97
N GLU A 93 -2.06 -12.63 -4.09
CA GLU A 93 -1.54 -11.90 -5.26
C GLU A 93 -1.29 -10.47 -4.77
N PRO A 94 -0.03 -10.00 -4.79
CA PRO A 94 0.21 -8.58 -4.59
C PRO A 94 -0.74 -7.86 -5.52
N LEU A 95 -1.34 -6.74 -5.11
CA LEU A 95 -1.99 -5.86 -6.07
C LEU A 95 -0.94 -5.60 -7.16
N ALA A 96 -1.04 -6.30 -8.27
CA ALA A 96 -0.20 -6.11 -9.42
C ALA A 96 -0.68 -4.78 -9.97
N LEU A 97 -0.14 -3.69 -9.43
CA LEU A 97 -0.07 -2.45 -10.15
C LEU A 97 0.61 -2.85 -11.45
N ALA A 98 -0.15 -2.82 -12.55
CA ALA A 98 0.44 -2.98 -13.87
C ALA A 98 1.69 -2.07 -13.92
N PRO A 99 2.77 -2.43 -14.63
CA PRO A 99 3.94 -1.55 -14.77
C PRO A 99 3.54 -0.12 -15.20
N ASP A 100 2.41 0.00 -15.90
CA ASP A 100 1.80 1.22 -16.41
C ASP A 100 0.87 1.92 -15.39
N ALA A 101 0.60 1.30 -14.24
CA ALA A 101 -0.26 1.81 -13.17
C ALA A 101 0.49 2.67 -12.14
N VAL A 102 1.83 2.69 -12.19
CA VAL A 102 2.65 3.59 -11.38
C VAL A 102 3.04 4.78 -12.24
N ILE A 103 2.35 5.90 -12.04
CA ILE A 103 2.71 7.17 -12.67
C ILE A 103 3.83 7.79 -11.84
N ALA A 104 5.06 7.67 -12.31
CA ALA A 104 6.18 8.43 -11.76
C ALA A 104 6.07 9.88 -12.26
N LEU A 105 5.76 10.81 -11.37
CA LEU A 105 5.66 12.23 -11.68
C LEU A 105 6.94 12.95 -11.26
N ALA A 106 7.48 13.78 -12.14
CA ALA A 106 8.54 14.71 -11.80
C ALA A 106 7.98 16.00 -11.18
N GLU A 107 8.81 16.73 -10.43
CA GLU A 107 8.45 18.07 -9.98
C GLU A 107 8.17 18.99 -11.18
N GLY A 108 7.06 19.73 -11.11
CA GLY A 108 6.57 20.56 -12.22
C GLY A 108 5.76 19.82 -13.28
N GLU A 109 5.68 18.49 -13.22
CA GLU A 109 4.81 17.69 -14.08
C GLU A 109 3.36 17.72 -13.59
N GLN A 110 2.43 17.78 -14.53
CA GLN A 110 1.01 17.83 -14.19
C GLN A 110 0.48 16.42 -13.86
N LEU A 111 -0.03 16.26 -12.64
CA LEU A 111 -0.79 15.07 -12.25
C LEU A 111 -1.99 14.89 -13.21
N PRO A 112 -2.22 13.69 -13.79
CA PRO A 112 -3.40 13.42 -14.59
C PRO A 112 -4.71 13.68 -13.84
N ALA A 113 -5.79 13.90 -14.58
CA ALA A 113 -7.12 14.10 -14.02
C ALA A 113 -7.57 12.83 -13.24
N LEU A 114 -7.70 12.95 -11.92
CA LEU A 114 -8.20 11.88 -11.06
C LEU A 114 -9.46 12.36 -10.35
N THR A 115 -10.56 11.62 -10.51
CA THR A 115 -11.81 11.87 -9.78
C THR A 115 -11.91 10.89 -8.61
N MET A 116 -12.05 11.40 -7.40
CA MET A 116 -12.18 10.58 -6.20
C MET A 116 -13.46 10.91 -5.43
N PRO A 117 -14.05 9.95 -4.71
CA PRO A 117 -15.16 10.23 -3.80
C PRO A 117 -14.69 11.10 -2.62
N GLY A 118 -15.51 12.06 -2.20
CA GLY A 118 -15.26 12.96 -1.07
C GLY A 118 -16.47 13.10 -0.16
N VAL A 119 -16.28 13.80 0.97
CA VAL A 119 -17.31 13.98 2.01
C VAL A 119 -18.52 14.76 1.48
N ASP A 120 -18.28 15.74 0.60
CA ASP A 120 -19.31 16.62 0.01
C ASP A 120 -19.62 16.27 -1.47
N GLY A 121 -19.12 15.13 -1.94
CA GLY A 121 -19.29 14.66 -3.32
C GLY A 121 -17.96 14.34 -4.02
N PRO A 122 -18.00 13.92 -5.30
CA PRO A 122 -16.80 13.61 -6.06
C PRO A 122 -15.94 14.85 -6.29
N VAL A 123 -14.63 14.66 -6.25
CA VAL A 123 -13.67 15.75 -6.44
C VAL A 123 -12.58 15.37 -7.44
N LEU A 124 -12.35 16.27 -8.39
CA LEU A 124 -11.28 16.21 -9.37
C LEU A 124 -9.97 16.76 -8.80
N ILE A 125 -8.87 16.03 -8.94
CA ILE A 125 -7.49 16.48 -8.67
C ILE A 125 -6.63 16.31 -9.92
N GLY A 126 -5.58 17.12 -10.08
CA GLY A 126 -4.68 17.08 -11.22
C GLY A 126 -5.18 17.93 -12.40
N ALA A 127 -5.01 17.43 -13.62
CA ALA A 127 -5.38 18.15 -14.83
C ALA A 127 -6.86 18.57 -14.82
N GLY A 128 -7.12 19.86 -15.10
CA GLY A 128 -8.46 20.43 -15.07
C GLY A 128 -8.99 20.80 -13.69
N GLN A 129 -8.20 20.71 -12.62
CA GLN A 129 -8.58 21.22 -11.30
C GLN A 129 -8.72 22.75 -11.32
N GLY A 130 -9.74 23.27 -10.63
CA GLY A 130 -10.05 24.71 -10.62
C GLY A 130 -9.21 25.55 -9.65
N VAL A 131 -8.55 24.92 -8.67
CA VAL A 131 -7.73 25.60 -7.66
C VAL A 131 -6.47 24.80 -7.34
N PRO A 132 -5.38 25.46 -6.90
CA PRO A 132 -4.21 24.77 -6.34
C PRO A 132 -4.63 23.79 -5.25
N THR A 133 -4.18 22.55 -5.37
CA THR A 133 -4.56 21.47 -4.45
C THR A 133 -3.32 20.87 -3.83
N VAL A 134 -3.25 20.88 -2.50
CA VAL A 134 -2.28 20.11 -1.72
C VAL A 134 -2.87 18.74 -1.47
N LEU A 135 -2.26 17.70 -2.01
CA LEU A 135 -2.62 16.31 -1.73
C LEU A 135 -1.75 15.78 -0.59
N THR A 136 -2.36 15.18 0.42
CA THR A 136 -1.66 14.59 1.57
C THR A 136 -2.30 13.27 1.99
N PHE A 137 -1.61 12.51 2.85
CA PHE A 137 -2.06 11.22 3.36
C PHE A 137 -2.07 11.22 4.89
N LEU A 138 -3.07 10.58 5.51
CA LEU A 138 -3.19 10.54 6.98
C LEU A 138 -3.78 9.22 7.50
N PHE A 139 -3.77 9.07 8.82
CA PHE A 139 -4.56 8.09 9.56
C PHE A 139 -5.40 8.87 10.59
N THR A 140 -6.61 8.43 10.92
CA THR A 140 -7.31 9.02 12.09
C THR A 140 -6.84 8.42 13.42
N SER A 141 -6.37 7.17 13.40
CA SER A 141 -5.77 6.47 14.54
C SER A 141 -4.31 6.07 14.23
N CYS A 142 -3.33 6.77 14.81
CA CYS A 142 -1.92 6.43 14.66
C CYS A 142 -1.47 5.38 15.70
N PRO A 143 -0.57 4.44 15.34
CA PRO A 143 0.09 3.56 16.30
C PRO A 143 1.04 4.33 17.25
N MET A 144 1.54 5.50 16.81
CA MET A 144 2.25 6.46 17.66
C MET A 144 1.32 7.64 18.00
N PRO A 145 0.90 7.79 19.28
CA PRO A 145 -0.12 8.79 19.67
C PRO A 145 0.22 10.24 19.32
N GLU A 146 1.52 10.58 19.30
CA GLU A 146 2.03 11.93 19.07
C GLU A 146 2.05 12.35 17.58
N ALA A 147 2.08 11.39 16.65
CA ALA A 147 2.33 11.66 15.23
C ALA A 147 1.10 12.26 14.51
N CYS A 148 -0.08 11.69 14.76
CA CYS A 148 -1.33 12.14 14.14
C CYS A 148 -1.71 13.58 14.54
N PRO A 149 -1.68 13.97 15.84
CA PRO A 149 -1.95 15.35 16.25
C PRO A 149 -1.02 16.37 15.62
N LEU A 150 0.27 16.03 15.45
CA LEU A 150 1.24 16.93 14.83
C LEU A 150 0.94 17.17 13.35
N LEU A 151 0.62 16.11 12.59
CA LEU A 151 0.23 16.24 11.19
C LEU A 151 -1.03 17.11 11.04
N ALA A 152 -2.06 16.84 11.83
CA ALA A 152 -3.29 17.62 11.81
C ALA A 152 -3.06 19.11 12.12
N SER A 153 -2.18 19.41 13.10
CA SER A 153 -1.79 20.79 13.45
C SER A 153 -1.11 21.50 12.27
N LYS A 154 -0.16 20.85 11.60
CA LYS A 154 0.52 21.41 10.42
C LYS A 154 -0.45 21.66 9.26
N LEU A 155 -1.41 20.76 9.03
CA LEU A 155 -2.42 20.94 7.99
C LEU A 155 -3.34 22.12 8.29
N LYS A 156 -3.71 22.33 9.56
CA LYS A 156 -4.48 23.51 9.98
C LYS A 156 -3.72 24.81 9.76
N GLU A 157 -2.44 24.85 10.10
CA GLU A 157 -1.59 26.02 9.86
C GLU A 157 -1.47 26.31 8.36
N LEU A 158 -1.18 25.29 7.55
CA LEU A 158 -1.10 25.41 6.09
C LEU A 158 -2.43 25.89 5.48
N GLN A 159 -3.56 25.45 6.02
CA GLN A 159 -4.87 25.88 5.58
C GLN A 159 -5.09 27.39 5.76
N GLY A 160 -4.53 27.99 6.81
CA GLY A 160 -4.55 29.45 7.00
C GLY A 160 -3.72 30.21 5.97
N GLN A 161 -2.75 29.55 5.33
CA GLN A 161 -1.79 30.16 4.40
C GLN A 161 -2.15 29.91 2.92
N LEU A 162 -3.02 28.95 2.62
CA LEU A 162 -3.31 28.48 1.25
C LEU A 162 -4.09 29.45 0.36
N GLY A 163 -4.60 30.56 0.90
CA GLY A 163 -5.37 31.54 0.13
C GLY A 163 -6.59 30.90 -0.56
N HIS A 164 -6.57 30.83 -1.90
CA HIS A 164 -7.62 30.21 -2.72
C HIS A 164 -7.40 28.70 -2.99
N GLY A 165 -6.32 28.13 -2.45
CA GLY A 165 -6.03 26.71 -2.56
C GLY A 165 -6.82 25.85 -1.57
N ARG A 166 -6.75 24.54 -1.74
CA ARG A 166 -7.38 23.56 -0.85
C ARG A 166 -6.44 22.41 -0.51
N ILE A 167 -6.78 21.69 0.55
CA ILE A 167 -6.13 20.45 0.96
C ILE A 167 -7.08 19.28 0.68
N VAL A 168 -6.54 18.22 0.10
CA VAL A 168 -7.19 16.92 -0.02
C VAL A 168 -6.34 15.93 0.77
N SER A 169 -6.91 15.36 1.83
CA SER A 169 -6.22 14.34 2.62
C SER A 169 -6.85 12.98 2.36
N VAL A 170 -6.00 12.01 2.06
CA VAL A 170 -6.41 10.64 1.77
C VAL A 170 -6.01 9.74 2.93
N THR A 171 -6.96 9.02 3.54
CA THR A 171 -6.62 8.06 4.59
C THR A 171 -5.90 6.85 4.01
N LEU A 172 -4.89 6.40 4.76
CA LEU A 172 -4.15 5.17 4.55
C LEU A 172 -4.79 3.96 5.25
N ASP A 173 -5.83 4.16 6.04
CA ASP A 173 -6.61 3.09 6.70
C ASP A 173 -8.11 3.18 6.41
N PRO A 174 -8.53 2.85 5.18
CA PRO A 174 -9.93 2.89 4.75
C PRO A 174 -10.85 1.92 5.50
N ALA A 175 -10.30 0.93 6.21
CA ALA A 175 -11.08 -0.07 6.92
C ALA A 175 -11.63 0.49 8.24
N ARG A 176 -10.85 1.37 8.89
CA ARG A 176 -11.25 2.07 10.12
C ARG A 176 -11.77 3.49 9.85
N ASP A 177 -11.21 4.17 8.86
CA ASP A 177 -11.50 5.58 8.57
C ASP A 177 -12.66 5.71 7.56
N SER A 178 -13.89 5.47 8.05
CA SER A 178 -15.10 5.77 7.27
C SER A 178 -15.21 7.27 6.98
N LEU A 179 -16.02 7.66 5.99
CA LEU A 179 -16.27 9.08 5.69
C LEU A 179 -16.80 9.85 6.91
N GLU A 180 -17.61 9.20 7.74
CA GLU A 180 -18.15 9.79 8.98
C GLU A 180 -17.05 9.99 10.02
N VAL A 181 -16.18 9.00 10.21
CA VAL A 181 -15.02 9.07 11.13
C VAL A 181 -14.07 10.19 10.68
N LEU A 182 -13.78 10.25 9.39
CA LEU A 182 -12.95 11.31 8.81
C LEU A 182 -13.57 12.69 9.06
N LYS A 183 -14.87 12.86 8.81
CA LYS A 183 -15.57 14.14 9.06
C LYS A 183 -15.49 14.55 10.53
N ALA A 184 -15.72 13.62 11.45
CA ALA A 184 -15.62 13.87 12.88
C ALA A 184 -14.19 14.27 13.28
N TYR A 185 -13.18 13.54 12.78
CA TYR A 185 -11.77 13.83 13.02
C TYR A 185 -11.37 15.23 12.54
N GLY A 186 -11.77 15.61 11.32
CA GLY A 186 -11.52 16.95 10.78
C GLY A 186 -12.13 18.05 11.65
N ALA A 187 -13.37 17.87 12.10
CA ALA A 187 -14.05 18.81 12.98
C ALA A 187 -13.35 18.94 14.35
N GLU A 188 -12.97 17.83 14.97
CA GLU A 188 -12.23 17.81 16.24
C GLU A 188 -10.89 18.56 16.14
N ARG A 189 -10.19 18.42 15.00
CA ARG A 189 -8.91 19.10 14.76
C ARG A 189 -9.07 20.54 14.28
N GLY A 190 -10.29 21.03 14.13
CA GLY A 190 -10.58 22.39 13.69
C GLY A 190 -10.18 22.65 12.24
N ALA A 191 -10.25 21.62 11.40
CA ALA A 191 -10.08 21.75 9.96
C ALA A 191 -11.31 22.48 9.37
N ASN A 192 -11.09 23.50 8.54
CA ASN A 192 -12.16 24.11 7.78
C ASN A 192 -12.60 23.15 6.66
N PRO A 193 -13.85 22.64 6.67
CA PRO A 193 -14.32 21.68 5.67
C PRO A 193 -14.36 22.25 4.26
N ALA A 194 -14.48 23.58 4.09
CA ALA A 194 -14.41 24.22 2.77
C ALA A 194 -13.05 24.01 2.08
N HIS A 195 -11.99 23.76 2.85
CA HIS A 195 -10.63 23.63 2.36
C HIS A 195 -9.98 22.29 2.73
N VAL A 196 -10.70 21.33 3.33
CA VAL A 196 -10.23 19.95 3.57
C VAL A 196 -11.25 18.95 3.08
N ASP A 197 -10.84 18.10 2.14
CA ASP A 197 -11.60 16.90 1.76
C ASP A 197 -10.87 15.64 2.23
N LEU A 198 -11.54 14.83 3.04
CA LEU A 198 -10.98 13.63 3.67
C LEU A 198 -11.49 12.36 2.97
N ARG A 199 -10.60 11.53 2.41
CA ARG A 199 -10.98 10.44 1.49
C ARG A 199 -10.42 9.07 1.85
N PRO A 200 -11.23 7.99 1.86
CA PRO A 200 -10.73 6.62 1.96
C PRO A 200 -10.04 6.13 0.68
N LEU A 201 -8.83 5.57 0.82
CA LEU A 201 -8.26 4.67 -0.20
C LEU A 201 -9.10 3.39 -0.24
N ARG A 202 -10.11 3.27 -1.10
CA ARG A 202 -10.72 1.95 -1.29
C ARG A 202 -9.69 1.04 -1.98
N ALA A 203 -9.12 0.09 -1.22
CA ALA A 203 -8.16 -0.92 -1.67
C ALA A 203 -8.68 -1.86 -2.79
N ARG A 204 -9.90 -1.66 -3.31
CA ARG A 204 -10.49 -2.51 -4.37
C ARG A 204 -11.11 -1.77 -5.55
N ARG A 205 -10.89 -0.46 -5.75
CA ARG A 205 -11.50 0.25 -6.91
C ARG A 205 -10.70 1.41 -7.51
N ALA A 206 -9.44 1.60 -7.15
CA ALA A 206 -8.56 2.52 -7.89
C ALA A 206 -8.22 2.02 -9.31
N GLN A 207 -8.49 0.73 -9.60
CA GLN A 207 -8.16 0.09 -10.88
C GLN A 207 -9.24 0.26 -11.96
N ASP A 208 -10.51 0.49 -11.58
CA ASP A 208 -11.60 0.64 -12.56
C ASP A 208 -11.71 2.06 -13.15
N ALA A 209 -11.05 3.05 -12.53
CA ALA A 209 -11.12 4.43 -13.01
C ALA A 209 -10.19 4.73 -14.19
N VAL A 210 -9.29 3.80 -14.56
CA VAL A 210 -8.27 4.01 -15.61
C VAL A 210 -8.44 3.07 -16.80
N VAL A 211 -9.58 2.42 -17.03
CA VAL A 211 -9.81 1.74 -18.33
C VAL A 211 -11.27 1.84 -18.78
N THR A 212 -11.61 2.96 -19.41
CA THR A 212 -12.48 2.92 -20.60
C THR A 212 -12.08 4.03 -21.57
N ARG A 213 -10.92 3.88 -22.21
CA ARG A 213 -10.73 4.46 -23.56
C ARG A 213 -11.22 3.42 -24.56
N ARG A 214 -12.54 3.39 -24.82
CA ARG A 214 -13.02 2.81 -26.08
C ARG A 214 -12.43 3.67 -27.19
N GLY A 215 -11.39 3.16 -27.85
CA GLY A 215 -10.90 3.75 -29.08
C GLY A 215 -12.03 3.79 -30.09
N GLN A 216 -12.52 4.99 -30.41
CA GLN A 216 -13.22 5.22 -31.66
C GLN A 216 -12.15 5.25 -32.76
N PRO A 217 -12.27 4.46 -33.84
CA PRO A 217 -11.39 4.60 -34.99
C PRO A 217 -11.59 6.00 -35.59
N GLY A 218 -10.49 6.74 -35.73
CA GLY A 218 -10.49 8.08 -36.29
C GLY A 218 -11.11 8.10 -37.68
N ARG A 219 -12.07 9.01 -37.88
CA ARG A 219 -12.58 9.35 -39.21
C ARG A 219 -11.52 10.17 -39.95
N GLU A 220 -11.03 9.61 -41.05
CA GLU A 220 -10.25 10.27 -42.10
C GLU A 220 -10.84 11.66 -42.44
N PRO A 221 -10.03 12.74 -42.56
CA PRO A 221 -10.54 14.04 -42.99
C PRO A 221 -10.98 13.97 -44.46
N ARG A 222 -12.24 14.34 -44.71
CA ARG A 222 -12.84 14.39 -46.06
C ARG A 222 -12.00 15.28 -46.97
N ARG A 223 -11.40 14.70 -48.00
CA ARG A 223 -10.86 15.46 -49.14
C ARG A 223 -12.01 16.20 -49.83
N HIS A 224 -11.83 17.50 -50.02
CA HIS A 224 -12.70 18.34 -50.83
C HIS A 224 -12.75 17.82 -52.28
N PRO A 225 -13.92 17.76 -52.93
CA PRO A 225 -13.99 17.48 -54.36
C PRO A 225 -13.46 18.68 -55.17
N PRO A 226 -12.84 18.45 -56.34
CA PRO A 226 -12.37 19.53 -57.21
C PRO A 226 -13.55 20.31 -57.79
N GLN A 227 -13.42 21.65 -57.82
CA GLN A 227 -14.39 22.56 -58.43
C GLN A 227 -14.54 22.29 -59.94
N PRO A 228 -15.74 22.35 -60.52
CA PRO A 228 -15.93 22.30 -61.96
C PRO A 228 -15.50 23.61 -62.63
N ALA A 229 -14.81 23.49 -63.77
CA ALA A 229 -14.39 24.58 -64.63
C ALA A 229 -15.59 25.35 -65.21
N HIS A 230 -15.54 26.67 -65.17
CA HIS A 230 -16.48 27.54 -65.90
C HIS A 230 -16.12 27.59 -67.41
N PRO A 231 -17.14 27.58 -68.30
CA PRO A 231 -16.92 27.50 -69.74
C PRO A 231 -16.51 28.85 -70.35
N GLY A 232 -15.40 28.83 -71.08
CA GLY A 232 -14.97 29.89 -71.96
C GLY A 232 -15.87 30.02 -73.20
N ALA A 233 -15.93 31.25 -73.68
CA ALA A 233 -16.79 31.76 -74.73
C ALA A 233 -16.62 31.08 -76.11
N ARG A 234 -17.72 31.14 -76.86
CA ARG A 234 -17.87 30.83 -78.29
C ARG A 234 -16.76 31.46 -79.16
N ARG A 235 -16.20 30.68 -80.08
CA ARG A 235 -16.34 30.80 -81.54
C ARG A 235 -15.59 29.70 -82.26
#